data_AF-A0A2E4D581-F1
#
_entry.id   AF-A0A2E4D581-F1
#
_cell.length_a   1.000
_cell.length_b   1.000
_cell.length_c   1.000
_cell.angle_alpha   90.00
_cell.angle_beta   90.00
_cell.angle_gamma   90.00
#
_symmetry.space_group_name_H-M   'P 1'
#
loop_
_entity.id
_entity.type
_entity.pdbx_description
1 polymer ?
#
loop_
_entity_poly.entity_id
_entity_poly.type
_entity_poly.pdbx_seq_one_letter_code
_entity_poly.pdbx_strand_id
1 'polypeptide(L)'
;MPRITLRKFHRYISLVIAIQLLLWTISGIYFSFNKIENVRGEQYLVEKNVAPILNTVKIEKLDFDSAKKIIAERTVLKPITVELVDEAKRGSEYRGRELPLYKVASLSEDGKQINVYQNPFSGEIVAIRSSQWRIWDFMWGLHIIDWIDRDNIDNIFLKVFSFIALFTSISGVILFFKK
;
A
#
# COMPACT_ATOMS: atom_id res chain seq x y z
N MET A 1 32.59 10.39 -34.78
CA MET A 1 31.55 10.11 -33.78
C MET A 1 31.07 11.43 -33.18
N PRO A 2 29.77 11.68 -33.05
CA PRO A 2 29.28 12.92 -32.42
C PRO A 2 29.68 12.95 -30.94
N ARG A 3 30.35 14.02 -30.48
CA ARG A 3 30.67 14.22 -29.05
C ARG A 3 29.39 14.58 -28.29
N ILE A 4 29.05 13.81 -27.25
CA ILE A 4 28.00 14.18 -26.30
C ILE A 4 28.51 15.38 -25.49
N THR A 5 27.83 16.52 -25.57
CA THR A 5 28.16 17.69 -24.75
C THR A 5 27.49 17.56 -23.38
N LEU A 6 28.08 18.17 -22.35
CA LEU A 6 27.50 18.19 -20.99
C LEU A 6 26.05 18.68 -20.99
N ARG A 7 25.72 19.69 -21.83
CA ARG A 7 24.35 20.20 -21.98
C ARG A 7 23.39 19.17 -22.59
N LYS A 8 23.82 18.45 -23.64
CA LYS A 8 22.98 17.40 -24.26
C LYS A 8 22.75 16.25 -23.27
N PHE A 9 23.79 15.81 -22.57
CA PHE A 9 23.69 14.78 -21.53
C PHE A 9 22.73 15.18 -20.42
N HIS A 10 22.93 16.37 -19.82
CA HIS A 10 22.06 16.91 -18.77
C HIS A 10 20.61 16.96 -19.25
N ARG A 11 20.34 17.50 -20.44
CA ARG A 11 18.97 17.61 -20.97
C ARG A 11 18.21 16.28 -21.00
N TYR A 12 18.85 15.20 -21.46
CA TYR A 12 18.17 13.90 -21.55
C TYR A 12 18.00 13.23 -20.19
N ILE A 13 19.01 13.28 -19.32
CA ILE A 13 18.90 12.73 -17.96
C ILE A 13 17.86 13.51 -17.15
N SER A 14 17.89 14.84 -17.19
CA SER A 14 16.92 15.70 -16.51
C SER A 14 15.49 15.44 -16.95
N LEU A 15 15.26 15.02 -18.20
CA LEU A 15 13.91 14.65 -18.65
C LEU A 15 13.39 13.39 -17.93
N VAL A 16 14.23 12.36 -17.79
CA VAL A 16 13.88 11.13 -17.06
C VAL A 16 13.63 11.44 -15.58
N ILE A 17 14.49 12.25 -14.96
CA ILE A 17 14.33 12.68 -13.58
C ILE A 17 13.04 13.50 -13.41
N ALA A 18 12.76 14.44 -14.32
CA ALA A 18 11.56 15.27 -14.26
C ALA A 18 10.27 14.44 -14.37
N ILE A 19 10.24 13.40 -15.22
CA ILE A 19 9.09 12.49 -15.32
C ILE A 19 8.82 11.81 -13.97
N GLN A 20 9.86 11.27 -13.33
CA GLN A 20 9.69 10.61 -12.04
C GLN A 20 9.32 11.60 -10.92
N LEU A 21 9.89 12.81 -10.90
CA LEU A 21 9.49 13.87 -9.97
C LEU A 21 8.03 14.30 -10.18
N LEU A 22 7.54 14.30 -11.43
CA LEU A 22 6.14 14.54 -11.74
C LEU A 22 5.25 13.43 -11.19
N LEU A 23 5.64 12.16 -11.32
CA LEU A 23 4.93 11.03 -10.70
C LEU A 23 4.89 11.17 -9.17
N TRP A 24 6.00 11.56 -8.55
CA TRP A 24 6.06 11.85 -7.11
C TRP A 24 5.15 13.00 -6.69
N THR A 25 5.08 14.06 -7.50
CA THR A 25 4.22 15.22 -7.23
C THR A 25 2.75 14.82 -7.33
N ILE A 26 2.36 14.09 -8.37
CA ILE A 26 0.98 13.61 -8.57
C ILE A 26 0.55 12.68 -7.42
N SER A 27 1.39 11.72 -7.06
CA SER A 27 1.11 10.79 -5.95
C SER A 27 1.12 11.50 -4.59
N GLY A 28 2.03 12.45 -4.36
CA GLY A 28 2.06 13.28 -3.14
C GLY A 28 0.80 14.13 -2.97
N ILE A 29 0.32 14.75 -4.05
CA ILE A 29 -0.98 15.44 -4.07
C ILE A 29 -2.09 14.43 -3.75
N TYR A 30 -2.12 13.27 -4.42
CA TYR A 30 -3.12 12.26 -4.10
C TYR A 30 -3.12 11.90 -2.61
N PHE A 31 -1.96 11.68 -1.99
CA PHE A 31 -1.85 11.39 -0.57
C PHE A 31 -2.34 12.54 0.32
N SER A 32 -2.07 13.80 -0.03
CA SER A 32 -2.46 14.93 0.80
C SER A 32 -3.98 15.15 0.86
N PHE A 33 -4.71 14.74 -0.19
CA PHE A 33 -6.16 14.88 -0.26
C PHE A 33 -6.92 13.63 0.22
N ASN A 34 -6.23 12.53 0.56
CA ASN A 34 -6.85 11.28 0.99
C ASN A 34 -6.47 10.95 2.43
N LYS A 35 -7.47 10.92 3.32
CA LYS A 35 -7.29 10.52 4.72
C LYS A 35 -6.77 9.10 4.84
N ILE A 36 -5.69 8.90 5.59
CA ILE A 36 -5.02 7.60 5.73
C ILE A 36 -5.88 6.59 6.49
N GLU A 37 -6.73 7.07 7.40
CA GLU A 37 -7.67 6.26 8.19
C GLU A 37 -8.68 5.57 7.26
N ASN A 38 -9.17 6.29 6.25
CA ASN A 38 -10.10 5.76 5.24
C ASN A 38 -9.42 4.72 4.36
N VAL A 39 -8.16 4.97 3.97
CA VAL A 39 -7.33 4.05 3.20
C VAL A 39 -7.07 2.76 3.98
N ARG A 40 -6.83 2.85 5.29
CA ARG A 40 -6.69 1.70 6.19
C ARG A 40 -8.00 0.94 6.43
N GLY A 41 -9.12 1.58 6.11
CA GLY A 41 -10.46 1.02 6.25
C GLY A 41 -11.04 1.20 7.65
N GLU A 42 -10.51 2.11 8.47
CA GLU A 42 -10.98 2.37 9.84
C GLU A 42 -12.45 2.81 9.85
N GLN A 43 -12.88 3.54 8.82
CA GLN A 43 -14.28 3.92 8.58
C GLN A 43 -15.27 2.74 8.49
N TYR A 44 -14.80 1.51 8.27
CA TYR A 44 -15.64 0.32 8.22
C TYR A 44 -15.73 -0.40 9.55
N LEU A 45 -14.88 -0.08 10.52
CA LEU A 45 -14.90 -0.66 11.85
C LEU A 45 -16.00 -0.01 12.67
N VAL A 46 -16.74 -0.82 13.43
CA VAL A 46 -17.66 -0.33 14.44
C VAL A 46 -16.85 -0.13 15.72
N GLU A 47 -16.71 1.11 16.19
CA GLU A 47 -16.12 1.40 17.50
C GLU A 47 -16.89 0.65 18.57
N LYS A 48 -16.26 -0.38 19.12
CA LYS A 48 -16.79 -1.11 20.26
C LYS A 48 -15.83 -0.82 21.41
N ASN A 49 -16.37 -0.35 22.54
CA ASN A 49 -15.65 -0.31 23.81
C ASN A 49 -15.31 -1.75 24.22
N VAL A 50 -14.30 -2.34 23.59
CA VAL A 50 -13.86 -3.71 23.89
C VAL A 50 -12.91 -3.58 25.06
N ALA A 51 -13.39 -3.94 26.25
CA ALA A 51 -12.51 -4.27 27.37
C ALA A 51 -11.37 -5.18 26.85
N PRO A 52 -10.11 -4.96 27.28
CA PRO A 52 -8.96 -5.62 26.70
C PRO A 52 -9.21 -7.12 26.65
N ILE A 53 -9.19 -7.67 25.43
CA ILE A 53 -9.40 -9.09 25.19
C ILE A 53 -8.32 -9.80 26.00
N LEU A 54 -8.74 -10.53 27.04
CA LEU A 54 -7.88 -11.53 27.66
C LEU A 54 -7.41 -12.43 26.52
N ASN A 55 -6.10 -12.43 26.26
CA ASN A 55 -5.40 -13.26 25.29
C ASN A 55 -5.62 -14.75 25.61
N THR A 56 -6.83 -15.24 25.37
CA THR A 56 -7.13 -16.64 25.28
C THR A 56 -6.78 -17.01 23.86
N VAL A 57 -5.52 -17.40 23.66
CA VAL A 57 -5.07 -18.00 22.41
C VAL A 57 -5.91 -19.25 22.20
N LYS A 58 -6.95 -19.15 21.37
CA LYS A 58 -7.65 -20.33 20.88
C LYS A 58 -6.66 -21.12 20.04
N ILE A 59 -6.45 -22.38 20.43
CA ILE A 59 -5.52 -23.28 19.74
C ILE A 59 -6.13 -23.75 18.39
N GLU A 60 -7.47 -23.75 18.30
CA GLU A 60 -8.20 -24.15 17.10
C GLU A 60 -8.62 -22.95 16.24
N LYS A 61 -8.59 -23.14 14.92
CA LYS A 61 -9.08 -22.16 13.96
C LYS A 61 -10.60 -22.00 14.12
N LEU A 62 -11.07 -20.76 14.08
CA LEU A 62 -12.48 -20.42 14.01
C LEU A 62 -13.12 -21.05 12.78
N ASP A 63 -14.36 -21.50 12.89
CA ASP A 63 -15.13 -21.91 11.72
C ASP A 63 -15.43 -20.69 10.81
N PHE A 64 -15.78 -20.94 9.54
CA PHE A 64 -16.03 -19.87 8.58
C PHE A 64 -17.28 -19.04 8.86
N ASP A 65 -18.35 -19.64 9.40
CA ASP A 65 -19.55 -18.92 9.82
C ASP A 65 -19.27 -18.05 11.06
N SER A 66 -18.48 -18.53 12.01
CA SER A 66 -17.97 -17.74 13.13
C SER A 66 -17.13 -16.55 12.66
N ALA A 67 -16.24 -16.77 11.68
CA ALA A 67 -15.45 -15.71 11.07
C ALA A 67 -16.33 -14.62 10.43
N LYS A 68 -17.34 -15.02 9.63
CA LYS A 68 -18.32 -14.10 9.05
C LYS A 68 -19.09 -13.34 10.13
N LYS A 69 -19.54 -14.03 11.17
CA LYS A 69 -20.29 -13.40 12.27
C LYS A 69 -19.49 -12.31 12.96
N ILE A 70 -18.21 -12.57 13.28
CA ILE A 70 -17.32 -11.58 13.89
C ILE A 70 -17.18 -10.34 13.00
N ILE A 71 -17.04 -10.52 11.69
CA ILE A 71 -16.92 -9.39 10.75
C ILE A 71 -18.23 -8.61 10.69
N ALA A 72 -19.38 -9.27 10.62
CA ALA A 72 -20.68 -8.60 10.64
C ALA A 72 -20.94 -7.85 11.97
N GLU A 73 -20.36 -8.29 13.08
CA GLU A 73 -20.48 -7.62 14.39
C GLU A 73 -19.49 -6.47 14.60
N ARG A 74 -18.28 -6.57 14.00
CA ARG A 74 -17.18 -5.60 14.20
C ARG A 74 -17.06 -4.60 13.05
N THR A 75 -17.78 -4.81 11.96
CA THR A 75 -17.75 -3.93 10.79
C THR A 75 -19.16 -3.64 10.29
N VAL A 76 -19.29 -2.57 9.52
CA VAL A 76 -20.53 -2.26 8.78
C VAL A 76 -20.71 -3.09 7.50
N LEU A 77 -19.84 -4.08 7.28
CA LEU A 77 -19.76 -4.83 6.03
C LEU A 77 -20.56 -6.13 6.10
N LYS A 78 -21.11 -6.54 4.95
CA LYS A 78 -21.83 -7.80 4.79
C LYS A 78 -20.87 -8.87 4.25
N PRO A 79 -20.44 -9.85 5.06
CA PRO A 79 -19.52 -10.89 4.61
C PRO A 79 -20.21 -11.89 3.67
N ILE A 80 -19.50 -12.31 2.62
CA ILE A 80 -20.02 -13.22 1.58
C ILE A 80 -19.29 -14.56 1.65
N THR A 81 -17.99 -14.55 1.34
CA THR A 81 -17.15 -15.75 1.25
C THR A 81 -15.94 -15.63 2.16
N VAL A 82 -15.46 -16.77 2.64
CA VAL A 82 -14.25 -16.87 3.46
C VAL A 82 -13.30 -17.83 2.74
N GLU A 83 -12.06 -17.39 2.58
CA GLU A 83 -10.97 -18.18 2.01
C GLU A 83 -9.81 -18.23 3.00
N LEU A 84 -9.22 -19.41 3.21
CA LEU A 84 -8.00 -19.55 3.97
C LEU A 84 -6.81 -19.16 3.08
N VAL A 85 -5.95 -18.29 3.62
CA VAL A 85 -4.68 -17.89 3.04
C VAL A 85 -3.58 -18.39 3.97
N ASP A 86 -2.84 -19.39 3.53
CA ASP A 86 -1.73 -20.03 4.24
C ASP A 86 -0.37 -19.79 3.57
N GLU A 87 -0.37 -19.40 2.29
CA GLU A 87 0.85 -19.11 1.54
C GLU A 87 1.09 -17.60 1.36
N ALA A 88 2.34 -17.19 1.53
CA ALA A 88 2.76 -15.82 1.28
C ALA A 88 2.91 -15.59 -0.22
N LYS A 89 2.08 -14.70 -0.78
CA LYS A 89 2.19 -14.25 -2.17
C LYS A 89 2.77 -12.84 -2.27
N ARG A 90 3.79 -12.71 -3.11
CA ARG A 90 4.43 -11.44 -3.45
C ARG A 90 3.44 -10.43 -4.04
N GLY A 91 3.50 -9.16 -3.62
CA GLY A 91 2.59 -8.10 -4.06
C GLY A 91 1.12 -8.27 -3.64
N SER A 92 0.82 -9.20 -2.71
CA SER A 92 -0.54 -9.42 -2.21
C SER A 92 -1.02 -8.27 -1.31
N GLU A 93 -2.33 -8.18 -1.11
CA GLU A 93 -2.92 -7.18 -0.21
C GLU A 93 -2.65 -7.48 1.28
N TYR A 94 -2.23 -8.71 1.58
CA TYR A 94 -1.93 -9.22 2.92
C TYR A 94 -0.42 -9.42 3.17
N ARG A 95 0.44 -8.91 2.29
CA ARG A 95 1.90 -8.96 2.47
C ARG A 95 2.34 -8.33 3.80
N GLY A 96 3.41 -8.87 4.37
CA GLY A 96 3.96 -8.43 5.66
C GLY A 96 3.12 -8.81 6.88
N ARG A 97 2.15 -9.73 6.75
CA ARG A 97 1.32 -10.22 7.85
C ARG A 97 1.66 -11.67 8.21
N GLU A 98 1.40 -12.03 9.46
CA GLU A 98 1.53 -13.39 9.94
C GLU A 98 0.42 -14.26 9.36
N LEU A 99 0.80 -15.39 8.77
CA LEU A 99 -0.09 -16.40 8.21
C LEU A 99 -0.28 -17.54 9.23
N PRO A 100 -1.42 -18.26 9.20
CA PRO A 100 -2.53 -18.15 8.25
C PRO A 100 -3.48 -16.97 8.50
N LEU A 101 -4.18 -16.54 7.44
CA LEU A 101 -5.23 -15.51 7.49
C LEU A 101 -6.53 -16.01 6.85
N TYR A 102 -7.66 -15.53 7.34
CA TYR A 102 -8.93 -15.60 6.63
C TYR A 102 -9.12 -14.35 5.80
N LYS A 103 -9.25 -14.53 4.49
CA LYS A 103 -9.67 -13.49 3.56
C LYS A 103 -11.18 -13.60 3.41
N VAL A 104 -11.88 -12.62 3.94
CA VAL A 104 -13.33 -12.55 3.88
C VAL A 104 -13.74 -11.49 2.87
N ALA A 105 -14.35 -11.91 1.77
CA ALA A 105 -14.91 -11.00 0.80
C ALA A 105 -16.23 -10.46 1.33
N SER A 106 -16.36 -9.14 1.42
CA SER A 106 -17.51 -8.45 1.99
C SER A 106 -18.01 -7.35 1.07
N LEU A 107 -19.28 -6.97 1.23
CA LEU A 107 -19.91 -5.84 0.56
C LEU A 107 -20.19 -4.71 1.54
N SER A 108 -19.86 -3.49 1.13
CA SER A 108 -20.35 -2.26 1.75
C SER A 108 -21.82 -2.03 1.42
N GLU A 109 -22.50 -1.15 2.16
CA GLU A 109 -23.88 -0.73 1.85
C GLU A 109 -24.02 -0.21 0.41
N ASP A 110 -23.03 0.53 -0.09
CA ASP A 110 -22.95 1.01 -1.48
C ASP A 110 -22.68 -0.08 -2.54
N GLY A 111 -22.65 -1.37 -2.16
CA GLY A 111 -22.33 -2.48 -3.07
C GLY A 111 -20.84 -2.58 -3.47
N LYS A 112 -19.95 -1.85 -2.80
CA LYS A 112 -18.50 -1.93 -3.05
C LYS A 112 -17.90 -3.20 -2.43
N GLN A 113 -17.09 -3.92 -3.19
CA GLN A 113 -16.37 -5.11 -2.70
C GLN A 113 -15.14 -4.73 -1.87
N ILE A 114 -15.02 -5.35 -0.70
CA ILE A 114 -13.97 -5.09 0.27
C ILE A 114 -13.45 -6.43 0.80
N ASN A 115 -12.13 -6.59 0.81
CA ASN A 115 -11.51 -7.77 1.41
C ASN A 115 -11.15 -7.43 2.86
N VAL A 116 -11.64 -8.24 3.79
CA VAL A 116 -11.29 -8.16 5.21
C VAL A 116 -10.38 -9.33 5.54
N TYR A 117 -9.21 -9.02 6.12
CA TYR A 117 -8.26 -10.03 6.56
C TYR A 117 -8.37 -10.19 8.07
N GLN A 118 -8.59 -11.42 8.51
CA GLN A 118 -8.83 -11.77 9.89
C GLN A 118 -7.86 -12.86 10.34
N ASN A 119 -7.38 -12.79 11.59
CA ASN A 119 -6.64 -13.85 12.22
C ASN A 119 -7.58 -15.05 12.51
N PRO A 120 -7.31 -16.26 11.97
CA PRO A 120 -8.17 -17.43 12.13
C PRO A 120 -8.33 -17.92 13.56
N PHE A 121 -7.41 -17.59 14.47
CA PHE A 121 -7.39 -18.07 15.85
C PHE A 121 -8.01 -17.05 16.80
N SER A 122 -7.60 -15.78 16.71
CA SER A 122 -8.08 -14.72 17.62
C SER A 122 -9.38 -14.06 17.13
N GLY A 123 -9.70 -14.16 15.84
CA GLY A 123 -10.80 -13.42 15.22
C GLY A 123 -10.52 -11.92 15.06
N GLU A 124 -9.30 -11.47 15.31
CA GLU A 124 -8.88 -10.08 15.13
C GLU A 124 -8.87 -9.68 13.65
N ILE A 125 -9.39 -8.49 13.35
CA ILE A 125 -9.33 -7.93 11.99
C ILE A 125 -7.97 -7.25 11.83
N VAL A 126 -7.11 -7.85 11.00
CA VAL A 126 -5.72 -7.43 10.78
C VAL A 126 -5.60 -6.36 9.70
N ALA A 127 -6.51 -6.39 8.72
CA ALA A 127 -6.55 -5.41 7.64
C ALA A 127 -7.90 -5.36 6.94
N ILE A 128 -8.25 -4.19 6.43
CA ILE A 128 -9.37 -3.99 5.51
C ILE A 128 -8.79 -3.41 4.21
N ARG A 129 -9.18 -3.99 3.07
CA ARG A 129 -8.62 -3.69 1.75
C ARG A 129 -9.74 -3.34 0.77
N SER A 130 -9.94 -2.03 0.64
CA SER A 130 -10.92 -1.40 -0.25
C SER A 130 -10.28 -1.00 -1.59
N SER A 131 -11.10 -0.56 -2.56
CA SER A 131 -10.58 0.04 -3.79
C SER A 131 -9.75 1.30 -3.55
N GLN A 132 -10.09 2.09 -2.51
CA GLN A 132 -9.29 3.24 -2.12
C GLN A 132 -7.89 2.82 -1.65
N TRP A 133 -7.81 1.74 -0.87
CA TRP A 133 -6.52 1.16 -0.49
C TRP A 133 -5.72 0.71 -1.71
N ARG A 134 -6.34 0.08 -2.72
CA ARG A 134 -5.65 -0.38 -3.93
C ARG A 134 -5.06 0.78 -4.75
N ILE A 135 -5.80 1.89 -4.87
CA ILE A 135 -5.34 3.09 -5.56
C ILE A 135 -4.17 3.71 -4.78
N TRP A 136 -4.30 3.80 -3.45
CA TRP A 136 -3.22 4.25 -2.58
C TRP A 136 -1.97 3.37 -2.73
N ASP A 137 -2.14 2.05 -2.69
CA ASP A 137 -1.06 1.07 -2.84
C ASP A 137 -0.34 1.23 -4.18
N PHE A 138 -1.09 1.38 -5.28
CA PHE A 138 -0.53 1.65 -6.59
C PHE A 138 0.27 2.97 -6.64
N MET A 139 -0.31 4.06 -6.13
CA MET A 139 0.37 5.37 -6.07
C MET A 139 1.61 5.29 -5.19
N TRP A 140 1.57 4.53 -4.09
CA TRP A 140 2.70 4.29 -3.20
C TRP A 140 3.83 3.59 -3.94
N GLY A 141 3.55 2.52 -4.69
CA GLY A 141 4.55 1.82 -5.50
C GLY A 141 5.24 2.72 -6.53
N LEU A 142 4.48 3.61 -7.19
CA LEU A 142 5.06 4.64 -8.07
C LEU A 142 5.93 5.65 -7.32
N HIS A 143 5.54 6.00 -6.09
CA HIS A 143 6.24 6.95 -5.25
C HIS A 143 7.57 6.40 -4.71
N ILE A 144 7.61 5.13 -4.30
CA ILE A 144 8.84 4.51 -3.76
C ILE A 144 9.66 3.75 -4.80
N ILE A 145 9.21 3.73 -6.06
CA ILE A 145 9.87 3.04 -7.19
C ILE A 145 10.02 1.53 -6.89
N ASP A 146 9.02 0.97 -6.22
CA ASP A 146 8.87 -0.46 -5.96
C ASP A 146 7.51 -0.87 -6.51
N TRP A 147 7.50 -1.42 -7.72
CA TRP A 147 6.25 -1.68 -8.45
C TRP A 147 5.60 -3.02 -8.12
N ILE A 148 6.35 -3.93 -7.50
CA ILE A 148 5.91 -5.31 -7.27
C ILE A 148 5.53 -5.49 -5.82
N ASP A 149 6.47 -5.24 -4.91
CA ASP A 149 6.28 -5.50 -3.49
C ASP A 149 5.55 -4.34 -2.82
N ARG A 150 5.83 -3.11 -3.26
CA ARG A 150 5.23 -1.87 -2.75
C ARG A 150 5.39 -1.74 -1.23
N ASP A 151 6.50 -2.23 -0.70
CA ASP A 151 6.84 -2.19 0.74
C ASP A 151 8.33 -1.91 1.01
N ASN A 152 9.18 -2.05 0.00
CA ASN A 152 10.63 -1.89 0.15
C ASN A 152 11.06 -0.45 -0.22
N ILE A 153 11.19 0.40 0.79
CA ILE A 153 11.67 1.78 0.64
C ILE A 153 13.20 1.89 0.51
N ASP A 154 13.96 0.82 0.74
CA ASP A 154 15.42 0.82 0.64
C ASP A 154 15.91 0.10 -0.62
N ASN A 155 15.04 -0.04 -1.62
CA ASN A 155 15.33 -0.73 -2.86
C ASN A 155 16.44 -0.03 -3.69
N ILE A 156 17.10 -0.80 -4.56
CA ILE A 156 18.21 -0.30 -5.36
C ILE A 156 17.80 0.78 -6.37
N PHE A 157 16.58 0.71 -6.91
CA PHE A 157 16.10 1.69 -7.89
C PHE A 157 15.96 3.07 -7.27
N LEU A 158 15.37 3.17 -6.08
CA LEU A 158 15.23 4.42 -5.36
C LEU A 158 16.60 4.99 -4.94
N LYS A 159 17.52 4.14 -4.47
CA LYS A 159 18.90 4.53 -4.14
C LYS A 159 19.63 5.09 -5.38
N VAL A 160 19.59 4.40 -6.51
CA VAL A 160 20.24 4.87 -7.74
C VAL A 160 19.60 6.16 -8.24
N PHE A 161 18.27 6.24 -8.23
CA PHE A 161 17.53 7.43 -8.66
C PHE A 161 17.87 8.65 -7.80
N SER A 162 17.99 8.51 -6.47
CA SER A 162 18.31 9.63 -5.58
C SER A 162 19.70 10.21 -5.86
N PHE A 163 20.71 9.37 -6.12
CA PHE A 163 22.03 9.84 -6.54
C PHE A 163 21.99 10.54 -7.91
N ILE A 164 21.32 9.95 -8.91
CA ILE A 164 21.22 10.57 -10.24
C ILE A 164 20.48 11.92 -10.14
N ALA A 165 19.39 11.99 -9.38
CA ALA A 165 18.64 13.22 -9.17
C ALA A 165 19.51 14.31 -8.50
N LEU A 166 20.31 13.95 -7.49
CA LEU A 166 21.24 14.86 -6.83
C LEU A 166 22.29 15.41 -7.81
N PHE A 167 22.99 14.53 -8.53
CA PHE A 167 23.99 14.96 -9.51
C PHE A 167 23.39 15.80 -10.63
N THR A 168 22.19 15.43 -11.08
CA THR A 168 21.46 16.16 -12.12
C THR A 168 21.08 17.55 -11.63
N SER A 169 20.57 17.68 -10.39
CA SER A 169 20.26 18.97 -9.77
C SER A 169 21.50 19.87 -9.69
N ILE A 170 22.62 19.37 -9.15
CA ILE A 170 23.89 20.09 -9.07
C ILE A 170 24.36 20.54 -10.47
N SER A 171 24.32 19.61 -11.44
CA SER A 171 24.74 19.94 -12.81
C SER A 171 23.86 21.00 -13.47
N GLY A 172 22.56 21.03 -13.15
CA GLY A 172 21.63 22.06 -13.62
C GLY A 172 21.99 23.44 -13.09
N VAL A 173 22.28 23.55 -11.79
CA VAL A 173 22.75 24.80 -11.17
C VAL A 173 24.05 25.29 -11.82
N ILE A 174 25.01 24.40 -12.03
CA ILE A 174 26.29 24.75 -12.69
C ILE A 174 26.05 25.24 -14.13
N LEU A 175 25.22 24.54 -14.90
CA LEU A 175 24.92 24.88 -16.29
C LEU A 175 24.10 26.17 -16.44
N PHE A 176 23.37 26.58 -15.40
CA PHE A 176 22.66 27.86 -15.37
C PHE A 176 23.63 29.05 -15.33
N PHE A 177 24.68 28.97 -14.51
CA PHE A 177 25.69 30.03 -14.40
C PHE A 177 26.76 29.98 -15.49
N LYS A 178 27.03 28.79 -16.02
CA LYS A 178 27.96 28.61 -17.14
C LYS A 178 27.21 28.95 -18.43
N LYS A 179 27.36 30.18 -18.96
CA LYS A 179 26.88 30.56 -20.30
C LYS A 179 27.47 29.67 -21.39
#